data_AF-A0A1G9JB86-F1
#
_entry.id   AF-A0A1G9JB86-F1
#
_cell.length_a   1.000
_cell.length_b   1.000
_cell.length_c   1.000
_cell.angle_alpha   90.00
_cell.angle_beta   90.00
_cell.angle_gamma   90.00
#
_symmetry.space_group_name_H-M   'P 1'
#
loop_
_entity.id
_entity.type
_entity.pdbx_description
1 polymer ?
#
loop_
_entity_poly.entity_id
_entity_poly.type
_entity_poly.pdbx_seq_one_letter_code
_entity_poly.pdbx_strand_id
1 'polypeptide(L)'
;MKRKFIFPVLLLTCTCLAMPISQTAFASQIKHNKTKHTKSVSHKQLTKEEAEKLLLEYNNKVKYIYQGDASQFKSLKEKNLQGYVFLPDVDTDIGYFVDKNTCSIYFFHPSGYLELVGETKNN
;
A
#
# COMPACT_ATOMS: atom_id res chain seq x y z
N MET A 1 38.42 46.75 31.07
CA MET A 1 37.01 47.22 31.23
C MET A 1 36.94 48.69 30.87
N LYS A 2 36.03 49.28 30.10
CA LYS A 2 34.93 48.86 29.19
C LYS A 2 34.78 50.07 28.25
N ARG A 3 34.85 49.87 26.92
CA ARG A 3 34.53 50.93 25.95
C ARG A 3 33.01 50.92 25.73
N LYS A 4 32.36 52.07 25.89
CA LYS A 4 30.95 52.25 25.54
C LYS A 4 30.90 52.97 24.20
N PHE A 5 30.41 52.28 23.17
CA PHE A 5 29.97 52.92 21.93
C PHE A 5 28.47 52.74 21.84
N ILE A 6 27.78 53.88 21.78
CA ILE A 6 26.40 54.06 21.37
C ILE A 6 26.44 54.34 19.87
N PHE A 7 25.48 53.85 19.08
CA PHE A 7 24.84 54.52 17.91
C PHE A 7 23.92 53.52 17.17
N PRO A 8 22.91 54.00 16.39
CA PRO A 8 21.51 53.80 16.76
C PRO A 8 20.67 53.00 15.75
N VAL A 9 19.42 52.84 16.17
CA VAL A 9 18.18 52.34 15.56
C VAL A 9 17.94 52.73 14.09
N LEU A 10 17.06 51.93 13.45
CA LEU A 10 16.19 52.21 12.28
C LEU A 10 16.79 51.72 10.94
N LEU A 11 16.12 50.96 10.06
CA LEU A 11 14.71 50.94 9.66
C LEU A 11 14.49 49.75 8.67
N LEU A 12 13.22 49.37 8.47
CA LEU A 12 12.61 48.99 7.18
C LEU A 12 12.61 47.51 6.70
N THR A 13 11.48 46.85 7.00
CA THR A 13 10.61 46.05 6.11
C THR A 13 11.20 45.36 4.86
N CYS A 14 11.11 44.03 4.80
CA CYS A 14 10.91 43.27 3.55
C CYS A 14 10.29 41.90 3.92
N THR A 15 8.99 41.73 3.65
CA THR A 15 8.38 41.08 2.47
C THR A 15 7.95 39.66 2.79
N CYS A 16 6.62 39.49 2.86
CA CYS A 16 5.95 38.21 2.77
C CYS A 16 6.32 37.55 1.43
N LEU A 17 6.86 36.33 1.47
CA LEU A 17 6.79 35.41 0.34
C LEU A 17 5.87 34.27 0.74
N ALA A 18 4.68 34.28 0.14
CA ALA A 18 3.71 33.21 0.23
C ALA A 18 4.35 31.91 -0.26
N MET A 19 4.17 30.83 0.51
CA MET A 19 4.54 29.48 0.11
C MET A 19 3.73 29.06 -1.13
N PRO A 20 4.30 28.28 -2.06
CA PRO A 20 3.54 27.74 -3.17
C PRO A 20 2.50 26.75 -2.65
N ILE A 21 1.23 27.01 -2.95
CA ILE A 21 0.12 26.08 -2.81
C ILE A 21 0.45 24.87 -3.67
N SER A 22 0.76 23.74 -3.04
CA SER A 22 0.79 22.46 -3.74
C SER A 22 -0.65 22.05 -4.03
N GLN A 23 -1.13 22.36 -5.24
CA GLN A 23 -2.33 21.74 -5.79
C GLN A 23 -2.02 20.27 -6.07
N THR A 24 -2.40 19.36 -5.18
CA THR A 24 -2.54 17.95 -5.55
C THR A 24 -3.84 17.78 -6.32
N ALA A 25 -3.81 18.07 -7.62
CA ALA A 25 -4.84 17.61 -8.54
C ALA A 25 -4.61 16.10 -8.78
N PHE A 26 -5.42 15.24 -8.15
CA PHE A 26 -5.44 13.81 -8.47
C PHE A 26 -6.31 13.61 -9.72
N ALA A 27 -5.72 13.84 -10.89
CA ALA A 27 -6.32 13.41 -12.14
C ALA A 27 -5.97 11.92 -12.37
N SER A 28 -6.90 11.03 -12.03
CA SER A 28 -6.81 9.62 -12.44
C SER A 28 -7.02 9.55 -13.95
N GLN A 29 -5.92 9.41 -14.70
CA GLN A 29 -5.97 9.06 -16.11
C GLN A 29 -5.63 7.58 -16.24
N ILE A 30 -6.66 6.78 -16.45
CA ILE A 30 -6.51 5.40 -16.92
C ILE A 30 -5.85 5.46 -18.29
N LYS A 31 -4.57 5.10 -18.35
CA LYS A 31 -3.89 4.69 -19.57
C LYS A 31 -3.39 3.28 -19.39
N HIS A 32 -4.02 2.34 -20.08
CA HIS A 32 -3.46 1.03 -20.36
C HIS A 32 -2.10 1.24 -21.06
N ASN A 33 -1.01 0.88 -20.38
CA ASN A 33 0.24 0.61 -21.06
C ASN A 33 1.03 -0.50 -20.35
N LYS A 34 1.17 -1.60 -21.08
CA LYS A 34 2.03 -2.75 -20.79
C LYS A 34 3.47 -2.27 -20.63
N THR A 35 3.92 -2.12 -19.39
CA THR A 35 5.27 -1.62 -19.11
C THR A 35 6.12 -2.74 -18.51
N LYS A 36 7.13 -3.15 -19.28
CA LYS A 36 8.22 -4.01 -18.82
C LYS A 36 8.85 -3.42 -17.56
N HIS A 37 9.02 -4.30 -16.58
CA HIS A 37 9.57 -4.07 -15.26
C HIS A 37 11.06 -3.74 -15.33
N THR A 38 11.42 -2.46 -15.22
CA THR A 38 12.68 -1.99 -14.60
C THR A 38 12.54 -0.50 -14.30
N LYS A 39 11.85 -0.19 -13.20
CA LYS A 39 12.11 1.04 -12.44
C LYS A 39 12.40 0.57 -11.03
N SER A 40 13.45 1.10 -10.44
CA SER A 40 13.71 1.07 -9.00
C SER A 40 12.53 1.78 -8.33
N VAL A 41 11.46 1.04 -8.08
CA VAL A 41 10.24 1.52 -7.42
C VAL A 41 10.46 1.29 -5.93
N SER A 42 10.46 2.37 -5.15
CA SER A 42 10.18 2.30 -3.72
C SER A 42 9.03 1.31 -3.52
N HIS A 43 9.29 0.14 -2.92
CA HIS A 43 8.30 -0.94 -2.80
C HIS A 43 7.13 -0.41 -1.99
N LYS A 44 6.09 0.08 -2.67
CA LYS A 44 4.88 0.57 -2.02
C LYS A 44 4.17 -0.67 -1.48
N GLN A 45 4.04 -0.76 -0.16
CA GLN A 45 3.21 -1.79 0.45
C GLN A 45 1.77 -1.60 -0.01
N LEU A 46 1.12 -2.70 -0.38
CA LEU A 46 -0.30 -2.69 -0.74
C LEU A 46 -1.12 -2.17 0.45
N THR A 47 -2.12 -1.33 0.17
CA THR A 47 -3.23 -1.14 1.11
C THR A 47 -4.21 -2.30 1.04
N LYS A 48 -5.14 -2.38 1.99
CA LYS A 48 -6.22 -3.37 1.99
C LYS A 48 -7.04 -3.31 0.69
N GLU A 49 -7.35 -2.10 0.22
CA GLU A 49 -8.10 -1.86 -1.02
C GLU A 49 -7.31 -2.30 -2.26
N GLU A 50 -5.99 -2.07 -2.29
CA GLU A 50 -5.13 -2.53 -3.39
C GLU A 50 -5.02 -4.06 -3.40
N ALA A 51 -5.00 -4.71 -2.22
CA ALA A 51 -5.01 -6.16 -2.09
C ALA A 51 -6.35 -6.79 -2.55
N GLU A 52 -7.48 -6.18 -2.19
CA GLU A 52 -8.80 -6.61 -2.67
C GLU A 52 -8.91 -6.47 -4.19
N LYS A 53 -8.42 -5.35 -4.74
CA LYS A 53 -8.39 -5.15 -6.19
C LYS A 53 -7.55 -6.21 -6.89
N LEU A 54 -6.40 -6.58 -6.32
CA LEU A 54 -5.55 -7.65 -6.86
C LEU A 54 -6.28 -9.00 -6.90
N LEU A 55 -7.08 -9.31 -5.86
CA LEU A 55 -7.93 -10.51 -5.84
C LEU A 55 -9.03 -10.47 -6.91
N LEU A 56 -9.66 -9.32 -7.13
CA LEU A 56 -10.66 -9.14 -8.18
C LEU A 56 -10.04 -9.24 -9.59
N GLU A 57 -8.81 -8.78 -9.78
CA GLU A 57 -8.07 -8.97 -11.04
C GLU A 57 -7.74 -10.44 -11.29
N TYR A 58 -7.45 -11.20 -10.23
CA TYR A 58 -7.26 -12.66 -10.30
C TYR A 58 -8.57 -13.41 -10.60
N ASN A 59 -9.64 -13.11 -9.87
CA ASN A 59 -10.95 -13.73 -10.06
C ASN A 59 -12.09 -12.78 -9.66
N ASN A 60 -12.73 -12.17 -10.64
CA ASN A 60 -13.85 -11.25 -10.44
C ASN A 60 -15.24 -11.94 -10.33
N LYS A 61 -15.28 -13.27 -10.29
CA LYS A 61 -16.55 -14.02 -10.26
C LYS A 61 -17.16 -14.13 -8.87
N VAL A 62 -16.41 -13.76 -7.84
CA VAL A 62 -16.84 -13.83 -6.43
C VAL A 62 -16.56 -12.50 -5.75
N LYS A 63 -17.34 -12.21 -4.70
CA LYS A 63 -17.05 -11.13 -3.78
C LYS A 63 -16.07 -11.63 -2.72
N TYR A 64 -15.18 -10.74 -2.28
CA TYR A 64 -14.23 -11.03 -1.20
C TYR A 64 -14.64 -10.28 0.06
N ILE A 65 -14.72 -10.99 1.18
CA ILE A 65 -15.07 -10.45 2.49
C ILE A 65 -13.80 -10.34 3.31
N TYR A 66 -13.43 -9.12 3.71
CA TYR A 66 -12.25 -8.88 4.54
C TYR A 66 -12.39 -9.55 5.93
N GLN A 67 -11.37 -10.31 6.33
CA GLN A 67 -11.34 -11.06 7.59
C GLN A 67 -10.33 -10.51 8.60
N GLY A 68 -9.35 -9.71 8.17
CA GLY A 68 -8.35 -9.12 9.05
C GLY A 68 -6.95 -9.07 8.46
N ASP A 69 -6.04 -8.48 9.24
CA ASP A 69 -4.62 -8.43 8.93
C ASP A 69 -3.93 -9.74 9.34
N ALA A 70 -2.80 -10.06 8.70
CA ALA A 70 -1.98 -11.23 9.00
C ALA A 70 -1.63 -11.40 10.49
N SER A 71 -1.51 -10.30 11.24
CA SER A 71 -1.19 -10.30 12.67
C SER A 71 -2.27 -10.95 13.54
N GLN A 72 -3.51 -11.06 13.04
CA GLN A 72 -4.66 -11.67 13.71
C GLN A 72 -4.68 -13.20 13.55
N PHE A 73 -3.85 -13.76 12.66
CA PHE A 73 -3.80 -15.19 12.38
C PHE A 73 -2.46 -15.77 12.84
N LYS A 74 -2.51 -16.70 13.80
CA LYS A 74 -1.33 -17.30 14.42
C LYS A 74 -0.35 -17.86 13.36
N SER A 75 -0.85 -18.61 12.39
CA SER A 75 -0.05 -19.24 11.33
C SER A 75 0.67 -18.24 10.42
N LEU A 76 0.08 -17.08 10.15
CA LEU A 76 0.71 -16.01 9.36
C LEU A 76 1.72 -15.23 10.21
N LYS A 77 1.36 -14.92 11.45
CA LYS A 77 2.22 -14.22 12.42
C LYS A 77 3.50 -15.00 12.72
N GLU A 78 3.40 -16.31 12.94
CA GLU A 78 4.57 -17.18 13.20
C GLU A 78 5.53 -17.27 12.02
N LYS A 79 5.03 -17.05 10.79
CA LYS A 79 5.83 -16.97 9.56
C LYS A 79 6.33 -15.55 9.26
N ASN A 80 6.05 -14.58 10.13
CA ASN A 80 6.36 -13.16 9.93
C ASN A 80 5.79 -12.59 8.62
N LEU A 81 4.65 -13.12 8.17
CA LEU A 81 3.96 -12.64 6.97
C LEU A 81 3.14 -11.40 7.30
N GLN A 82 3.04 -10.48 6.34
CA GLN A 82 2.28 -9.25 6.48
C GLN A 82 1.37 -9.06 5.29
N GLY A 83 0.12 -8.69 5.55
CA GLY A 83 -0.87 -8.54 4.50
C GLY A 83 -2.28 -8.75 5.04
N TYR A 84 -3.18 -9.09 4.12
CA TYR A 84 -4.62 -9.03 4.34
C TYR A 84 -5.25 -10.38 4.02
N VAL A 85 -6.21 -10.80 4.85
CA VAL A 85 -6.96 -12.05 4.67
C VAL A 85 -8.38 -11.73 4.20
N PHE A 86 -8.82 -12.46 3.18
CA PHE A 86 -10.16 -12.38 2.61
C PHE A 86 -10.79 -13.76 2.51
N LEU A 87 -12.10 -13.85 2.71
CA LEU A 87 -12.89 -15.06 2.44
C LEU A 87 -13.77 -14.81 1.22
N PRO A 88 -13.77 -15.67 0.19
CA PRO A 88 -14.70 -15.53 -0.92
C PRO A 88 -16.14 -15.81 -0.44
N ASP A 89 -17.11 -15.09 -0.97
CA ASP A 89 -18.54 -15.24 -0.66
C ASP A 89 -19.14 -16.45 -1.41
N VAL A 90 -18.65 -17.64 -1.07
CA VAL A 90 -19.06 -18.95 -1.59
C VAL A 90 -18.93 -19.99 -0.46
N ASP A 91 -19.56 -21.16 -0.63
CA ASP A 91 -19.46 -22.26 0.34
C ASP A 91 -18.06 -22.90 0.31
N THR A 92 -17.15 -22.37 1.12
CA THR A 92 -15.76 -22.85 1.26
C THR A 92 -15.18 -22.46 2.61
N ASP A 93 -14.22 -23.25 3.08
CA ASP A 93 -13.36 -22.97 4.23
C ASP A 93 -12.03 -22.30 3.81
N ILE A 94 -11.70 -22.26 2.52
CA ILE A 94 -10.45 -21.70 2.01
C ILE A 94 -10.57 -20.19 1.80
N GLY A 95 -9.77 -19.43 2.54
CA GLY A 95 -9.57 -18.01 2.34
C GLY A 95 -8.40 -17.71 1.41
N TYR A 96 -8.17 -16.42 1.20
CA TYR A 96 -7.02 -15.88 0.49
C TYR A 96 -6.21 -14.99 1.42
N PHE A 97 -4.90 -15.17 1.41
CA PHE A 97 -3.95 -14.24 2.01
C PHE A 97 -3.23 -13.48 0.88
N VAL A 98 -3.23 -12.15 0.95
CA VAL A 98 -2.48 -11.30 0.02
C VAL A 98 -1.32 -10.67 0.78
N ASP A 99 -0.09 -11.01 0.39
CA ASP A 99 1.10 -10.43 1.00
C ASP A 99 1.31 -8.99 0.51
N LYS A 100 1.30 -8.03 1.46
CA LYS A 100 1.33 -6.60 1.13
C LYS A 100 2.68 -6.13 0.59
N ASN A 101 3.75 -6.90 0.78
CA ASN A 101 5.09 -6.53 0.35
C ASN A 101 5.40 -7.09 -1.04
N THR A 102 4.88 -8.27 -1.37
CA THR A 102 5.24 -9.02 -2.58
C THR A 102 4.14 -9.08 -3.63
N CYS A 103 2.92 -8.59 -3.32
CA CYS A 103 1.75 -8.71 -4.17
C CYS A 103 1.41 -10.16 -4.56
N SER A 104 1.84 -11.12 -3.74
CA SER A 104 1.53 -12.54 -3.96
C SER A 104 0.20 -12.89 -3.32
N ILE A 105 -0.60 -13.69 -4.02
CA ILE A 105 -1.88 -14.22 -3.54
C ILE A 105 -1.66 -15.67 -3.12
N TYR A 106 -2.15 -16.06 -1.95
CA TYR A 106 -2.08 -17.41 -1.43
C TYR A 106 -3.47 -17.92 -1.10
N PHE A 107 -3.75 -19.19 -1.37
CA PHE A 107 -4.79 -19.92 -0.65
C PHE A 107 -4.35 -20.06 0.81
N PHE A 108 -5.29 -19.83 1.73
CA PHE A 108 -5.01 -19.74 3.16
C PHE A 108 -6.11 -20.41 3.98
N HIS A 109 -5.68 -21.19 4.98
CA HIS A 109 -6.58 -21.68 6.03
C HIS A 109 -5.94 -21.45 7.41
N PRO A 110 -6.69 -21.05 8.46
CA PRO A 110 -6.16 -20.79 9.80
C PRO A 110 -5.39 -21.97 10.43
N SER A 111 -5.62 -23.21 9.97
CA SER A 111 -4.84 -24.39 10.38
C SER A 111 -3.34 -24.32 10.04
N GLY A 112 -2.94 -23.37 9.19
CA GLY A 112 -1.57 -23.22 8.73
C GLY A 112 -1.34 -23.60 7.27
N TYR A 113 -2.40 -24.01 6.57
CA TYR A 113 -2.36 -24.18 5.13
C TYR A 113 -2.05 -22.83 4.46
N LEU A 114 -1.07 -22.83 3.57
CA LEU A 114 -0.69 -21.69 2.78
C LEU A 114 -0.08 -22.18 1.46
N GLU A 115 -0.70 -21.85 0.34
CA GLU A 115 -0.26 -22.25 -1.00
C GLU A 115 -0.31 -21.05 -1.93
N LEU A 116 0.77 -20.79 -2.68
CA LEU A 116 0.79 -19.71 -3.67
C LEU A 116 -0.23 -20.01 -4.76
N VAL A 117 -1.13 -19.07 -5.01
CA VAL A 117 -1.99 -19.10 -6.20
C VAL A 117 -1.05 -18.93 -7.40
N GLY A 118 -0.93 -19.98 -8.22
CA GLY A 118 0.08 -20.04 -9.30
C GLY A 118 0.11 -18.79 -10.18
N GLU A 119 1.28 -18.51 -10.77
CA GLU A 119 1.47 -17.34 -11.64
C GLU A 119 0.38 -17.28 -12.71
N THR A 120 -0.22 -16.11 -12.89
CA THR A 120 -1.19 -15.83 -13.94
C THR A 120 -0.58 -16.20 -15.30
N LYS A 121 -0.94 -17.36 -15.83
CA LYS A 121 -0.72 -17.68 -17.24
C LYS A 121 -1.66 -16.78 -18.04
N ASN A 122 -1.13 -15.65 -18.50
CA ASN A 122 -1.75 -14.83 -19.52
C ASN A 122 -1.91 -15.68 -20.78
N ASN A 123 -3.11 -16.18 -21.04
CA ASN A 123 -3.51 -16.70 -22.35
C ASN A 123 -3.94 -15.54 -23.26
#